data_AF-A0A7W1ZKQ8-F1
#
_entry.id   AF-A0A7W1ZKQ8-F1
#
_cell.length_a   1.000
_cell.length_b   1.000
_cell.length_c   1.000
_cell.angle_alpha   90.00
_cell.angle_beta   90.00
_cell.angle_gamma   90.00
#
_symmetry.space_group_name_H-M   'P 1'
#
loop_
_entity.id
_entity.type
_entity.pdbx_description
1 polymer ?
#
loop_
_entity_poly.entity_id
_entity_poly.type
_entity_poly.pdbx_seq_one_letter_code
_entity_poly.pdbx_strand_id
1 'polypeptide(L)'
;MKRKAKIYYTSLDDFWRKEEKLGWLRDYPISKIEFERLEPDVKHNWINQTDNDFESLLPIASKDVKQGKAEEAIFEMFSLGVVTARDEWVYDFNKDFLIEKVNF
;
A
#
# COMPACT_ATOMS: atom_id res chain seq x y z
N MET A 1 7.87 4.35 34.78
CA MET A 1 7.29 3.30 33.91
C MET A 1 6.41 3.99 32.87
N LYS A 2 6.76 3.96 31.57
CA LYS A 2 5.94 4.59 30.52
C LYS A 2 4.72 3.70 30.23
N ARG A 3 3.52 4.28 30.18
CA ARG A 3 2.29 3.55 29.83
C ARG A 3 2.25 3.35 28.31
N LYS A 4 1.82 2.17 27.84
CA LYS A 4 1.53 1.95 26.42
C LYS A 4 0.37 2.86 25.99
N ALA A 5 0.52 3.50 24.83
CA ALA A 5 -0.55 4.29 24.22
C ALA A 5 -1.72 3.36 23.83
N LYS A 6 -2.94 3.90 23.80
CA LYS A 6 -4.15 3.19 23.36
C LYS A 6 -4.61 3.78 22.04
N ILE A 7 -5.05 2.93 21.12
CA ILE A 7 -5.60 3.33 19.82
C ILE A 7 -7.10 3.06 19.83
N TYR A 8 -7.87 4.08 19.46
CA TYR A 8 -9.32 4.04 19.32
C TYR A 8 -9.63 4.42 17.87
N TYR A 9 -10.26 3.51 17.13
CA TYR A 9 -10.48 3.59 15.69
C TYR A 9 -11.95 3.45 15.35
N THR A 10 -12.38 4.12 14.30
CA THR A 10 -13.69 3.95 13.68
C THR A 10 -13.54 4.23 12.19
N SER A 11 -14.31 3.54 11.36
CA SER A 11 -14.41 3.81 9.93
C SER A 11 -15.84 4.20 9.58
N LEU A 12 -15.97 5.02 8.53
CA LEU A 12 -17.27 5.28 7.90
C LEU A 12 -17.43 4.33 6.72
N ASP A 13 -18.67 4.21 6.24
CA ASP A 13 -18.97 3.40 5.07
C ASP A 13 -18.17 3.88 3.84
N ASP A 14 -17.59 2.92 3.12
CA ASP A 14 -16.75 3.17 1.94
C ASP A 14 -17.54 3.79 0.78
N PHE A 15 -18.85 3.52 0.71
CA PHE A 15 -19.73 4.01 -0.35
C PHE A 15 -20.36 5.37 -0.06
N TRP A 16 -20.16 5.91 1.14
CA TRP A 16 -20.68 7.24 1.46
C TRP A 16 -20.03 8.33 0.62
N ARG A 17 -20.88 9.20 0.09
CA ARG A 17 -20.49 10.46 -0.54
C ARG A 17 -20.02 11.45 0.52
N LYS A 18 -19.44 12.55 0.04
CA LYS A 18 -18.93 13.63 0.88
C LYS A 18 -20.02 14.17 1.83
N GLU A 19 -21.24 14.37 1.34
CA GLU A 19 -22.34 14.96 2.09
C GLU A 19 -22.77 14.10 3.27
N GLU A 20 -22.78 12.77 3.09
CA GLU A 20 -23.11 11.80 4.14
C GLU A 20 -22.04 11.78 5.24
N LYS A 21 -20.75 11.74 4.85
CA LYS A 21 -19.62 11.81 5.80
C LYS A 21 -19.64 13.10 6.61
N LEU A 22 -19.91 14.25 5.97
CA LEU A 22 -20.02 15.53 6.64
C LEU A 22 -21.25 15.62 7.55
N GLY A 23 -22.39 15.10 7.12
CA GLY A 23 -23.60 15.01 7.94
C GLY A 23 -23.36 14.20 9.21
N TRP A 24 -22.73 13.04 9.08
CA TRP A 24 -22.37 12.21 10.23
C TRP A 24 -21.43 12.93 11.21
N LEU A 25 -20.38 13.59 10.72
CA LEU A 25 -19.46 14.36 11.57
C LEU A 25 -20.14 15.52 12.30
N ARG A 26 -21.13 16.15 11.67
CA ARG A 26 -21.93 17.22 12.30
C ARG A 26 -22.81 16.66 13.42
N ASP A 27 -23.40 15.48 13.20
CA ASP A 27 -24.43 14.93 14.08
C ASP A 27 -23.85 14.06 15.22
N TYR A 28 -22.64 13.52 15.06
CA TYR A 28 -21.95 12.66 16.03
C TYR A 28 -20.71 13.32 16.63
N PRO A 29 -20.81 13.96 17.81
CA PRO A 29 -19.63 14.43 18.54
C PRO A 29 -18.77 13.26 19.02
N ILE A 30 -17.47 13.49 19.20
CA ILE A 30 -16.49 12.44 19.53
C ILE A 30 -16.86 11.56 20.74
N SER A 31 -17.53 12.13 21.74
CA SER A 31 -17.97 11.41 22.94
C SER A 31 -19.10 10.40 22.69
N LYS A 32 -19.79 10.51 21.54
CA LYS A 32 -20.87 9.61 21.12
C LYS A 32 -20.45 8.65 20.01
N ILE A 33 -19.24 8.77 19.50
CA ILE A 33 -18.72 7.86 18.48
C ILE A 33 -18.32 6.55 19.17
N GLU A 34 -18.82 5.44 18.65
CA GLU A 34 -18.38 4.12 19.06
C GLU A 34 -17.04 3.81 18.38
N PHE A 35 -15.99 3.72 19.20
CA PHE A 35 -14.66 3.37 18.75
C PHE A 35 -14.33 1.92 19.08
N GLU A 36 -13.73 1.25 18.11
CA GLU A 36 -13.03 -0.01 18.31
C GLU A 36 -11.66 0.26 18.93
N ARG A 37 -11.27 -0.53 19.94
CA ARG A 37 -9.91 -0.49 20.47
C ARG A 37 -9.02 -1.43 19.67
N LEU A 38 -7.98 -0.88 19.05
CA LEU A 38 -7.01 -1.66 18.29
C LEU A 38 -5.72 -1.85 19.09
N GLU A 39 -5.11 -3.02 18.91
CA GLU A 39 -3.75 -3.33 19.37
C GLU A 39 -2.91 -3.62 18.12
N PRO A 40 -1.79 -2.92 17.88
CA PRO A 40 -0.96 -3.17 16.71
C PRO A 40 -0.39 -4.59 16.68
N ASP A 41 -0.28 -5.17 15.49
CA ASP A 41 0.36 -6.48 15.32
C ASP A 41 1.89 -6.40 15.51
N VAL A 42 2.56 -7.55 15.37
CA VAL A 42 4.02 -7.66 15.47
C VAL A 42 4.76 -6.86 14.39
N LYS A 43 4.09 -6.54 13.27
CA LYS A 43 4.58 -5.70 12.17
C LYS A 43 4.18 -4.22 12.34
N HIS A 44 3.55 -3.87 13.47
CA HIS A 44 3.05 -2.54 13.81
C HIS A 44 1.88 -2.03 12.96
N ASN A 45 1.15 -2.91 12.28
CA ASN A 45 -0.07 -2.55 11.54
C ASN A 45 -1.25 -2.36 12.51
N TRP A 46 -2.10 -1.36 12.25
CA TRP A 46 -3.29 -1.10 13.08
C TRP A 46 -4.53 -1.79 12.54
N ILE A 47 -4.76 -1.69 11.23
CA ILE A 47 -5.88 -2.28 10.49
C ILE A 47 -5.34 -3.24 9.43
N ASN A 48 -6.21 -4.09 8.87
CA ASN A 48 -5.85 -5.11 7.88
C ASN A 48 -4.70 -6.00 8.37
N GLN A 49 -4.75 -6.35 9.66
CA GLN A 49 -3.82 -7.27 10.26
C GLN A 49 -4.06 -8.66 9.69
N THR A 50 -2.97 -9.39 9.49
CA THR A 50 -3.00 -10.72 8.91
C THR A 50 -2.45 -11.71 9.93
N ASP A 51 -3.21 -12.75 10.23
CA ASP A 51 -2.77 -13.88 11.05
C ASP A 51 -2.67 -15.12 10.16
N ASN A 52 -1.51 -15.27 9.51
CA ASN A 52 -1.20 -16.44 8.69
C ASN A 52 0.30 -16.74 8.67
N ASP A 53 0.63 -17.90 8.10
CA ASP A 53 1.98 -18.42 7.96
C ASP A 53 2.63 -18.02 6.62
N PHE A 54 2.17 -16.94 5.97
CA PHE A 54 2.66 -16.55 4.66
C PHE A 54 4.18 -16.36 4.60
N GLU A 55 4.79 -15.87 5.69
CA GLU A 55 6.23 -15.68 5.81
C GLU A 55 7.02 -17.00 5.92
N SER A 56 6.34 -18.14 6.16
CA SER A 56 6.95 -19.47 6.17
C SER A 56 7.02 -20.11 4.78
N LEU A 57 6.30 -19.55 3.81
CA LEU A 57 6.28 -20.05 2.44
C LEU A 57 7.56 -19.66 1.70
N LEU A 58 7.92 -20.45 0.67
CA LEU A 58 9.05 -20.11 -0.19
C LEU A 58 8.76 -18.79 -0.93
N PRO A 59 9.62 -17.76 -0.81
CA PRO A 59 9.42 -16.50 -1.50
C PRO A 59 9.42 -16.68 -3.01
N ILE A 60 8.51 -16.01 -3.72
CA ILE A 60 8.52 -15.99 -5.20
C ILE A 60 9.79 -15.27 -5.70
N ALA A 61 10.12 -14.14 -5.08
CA ALA A 61 11.29 -13.33 -5.41
C ALA A 61 11.77 -12.57 -4.17
N SER A 62 13.09 -12.39 -4.04
CA SER A 62 13.71 -11.65 -2.93
C SER A 62 14.84 -10.76 -3.42
N LYS A 63 14.94 -9.54 -2.87
CA LYS A 63 16.05 -8.61 -3.19
C LYS A 63 17.40 -9.16 -2.74
N ASP A 64 17.42 -9.90 -1.62
CA ASP A 64 18.65 -10.47 -1.10
C ASP A 64 19.13 -11.63 -2.00
N VAL A 65 18.21 -12.46 -2.50
CA VAL A 65 18.54 -13.51 -3.49
C VAL A 65 19.08 -12.88 -4.77
N LYS A 66 18.40 -11.86 -5.32
CA LYS A 66 18.87 -11.14 -6.50
C LYS A 66 20.26 -10.49 -6.32
N GLN A 67 20.62 -10.12 -5.10
CA GLN A 67 21.93 -9.53 -4.75
C GLN A 67 22.99 -10.58 -4.37
N GLY A 68 22.65 -11.88 -4.40
CA GLY A 68 23.55 -12.96 -3.98
C GLY A 68 23.82 -13.01 -2.46
N LYS A 69 22.92 -12.45 -1.65
CA LYS A 69 23.00 -12.43 -0.17
C LYS A 69 22.19 -13.53 0.50
N ALA A 70 21.31 -14.19 -0.25
CA ALA A 70 20.49 -15.31 0.17
C ALA A 70 20.30 -16.27 -1.00
N GLU A 71 19.84 -17.49 -0.75
CA GLU A 71 19.67 -18.52 -1.79
C GLU A 71 18.21 -18.96 -2.00
N GLU A 72 17.28 -18.52 -1.14
CA GLU A 72 15.91 -19.05 -1.12
C GLU A 72 14.89 -18.09 -1.75
N ALA A 73 14.65 -18.24 -3.06
CA ALA A 73 13.47 -17.74 -3.76
C ALA A 73 13.24 -18.53 -5.05
N ILE A 74 12.02 -18.51 -5.59
CA ILE A 74 11.69 -19.20 -6.87
C ILE A 74 12.44 -18.54 -8.05
N PHE A 75 12.52 -17.21 -8.08
CA PHE A 75 13.16 -16.45 -9.15
C PHE A 75 14.32 -15.59 -8.64
N GLU A 76 15.48 -15.73 -9.28
CA GLU A 76 16.66 -14.89 -9.03
C GLU A 76 16.59 -13.54 -9.77
N MET A 77 15.93 -13.51 -10.93
CA MET A 77 15.85 -12.35 -11.80
C MET A 77 14.42 -11.82 -11.88
N PHE A 78 14.23 -10.59 -11.39
CA PHE A 78 12.98 -9.85 -11.49
C PHE A 78 13.28 -8.34 -11.55
N SER A 79 12.34 -7.55 -12.05
CA SER A 79 12.41 -6.10 -12.02
C SER A 79 11.04 -5.49 -11.75
N LEU A 80 11.04 -4.22 -11.39
CA LEU A 80 9.84 -3.41 -11.53
C LEU A 80 9.58 -3.13 -13.03
N GLY A 81 8.38 -2.66 -13.35
CA GLY A 81 8.08 -2.09 -14.66
C GLY A 81 8.96 -0.87 -14.96
N VAL A 82 9.06 -0.52 -16.24
CA VAL A 82 9.81 0.67 -16.69
C VAL A 82 9.10 1.93 -16.16
N VAL A 83 9.87 2.82 -15.55
CA VAL A 83 9.40 4.15 -15.11
C VAL A 83 10.13 5.18 -15.97
N THR A 84 9.43 5.78 -16.93
CA THR A 84 10.09 6.72 -17.85
C THR A 84 10.18 8.14 -17.30
N ALA A 85 9.24 8.51 -16.41
CA ALA A 85 9.02 9.88 -15.93
C ALA A 85 8.72 10.93 -17.04
N ARG A 86 8.48 10.49 -18.28
CA ARG A 86 8.17 11.33 -19.45
C ARG A 86 7.38 10.56 -20.51
N ASP A 87 6.34 9.83 -20.08
CA ASP A 87 5.63 8.86 -20.92
C ASP A 87 5.11 9.48 -22.22
N GLU A 88 4.64 10.74 -22.16
CA GLU A 88 4.17 11.48 -23.34
C GLU A 88 5.23 11.59 -24.44
N TRP A 89 6.51 11.61 -24.10
CA TRP A 89 7.63 11.77 -25.05
C TRP A 89 8.21 10.43 -25.52
N VAL A 90 8.20 9.41 -24.67
CA VAL A 90 8.90 8.13 -24.93
C VAL A 90 7.98 6.93 -25.14
N TYR A 91 6.67 7.11 -25.05
CA TYR A 91 5.67 6.15 -25.51
C TYR A 91 4.77 6.78 -26.57
N ASP A 92 4.47 6.02 -27.61
CA ASP A 92 3.41 6.33 -28.56
C ASP A 92 2.86 5.04 -29.14
N PHE A 93 1.60 5.06 -29.57
CA PHE A 93 1.02 3.96 -30.36
C PHE A 93 1.56 3.97 -31.79
N ASN A 94 1.93 5.15 -32.31
CA ASN A 94 2.53 5.32 -33.62
C ASN A 94 4.07 5.42 -33.52
N LYS A 95 4.76 4.51 -34.19
CA LYS A 95 6.23 4.45 -34.18
C LYS A 95 6.89 5.72 -34.74
N ASP A 96 6.36 6.30 -35.80
CA ASP A 96 6.97 7.46 -36.46
C ASP A 96 6.85 8.70 -35.57
N PHE A 97 5.68 8.91 -34.94
CA PHE A 97 5.50 9.98 -33.95
C PHE A 97 6.36 9.79 -32.70
N LEU A 98 6.56 8.54 -32.24
CA LEU A 98 7.48 8.28 -31.15
C LEU A 98 8.91 8.73 -31.51
N ILE A 99 9.38 8.39 -32.71
CA ILE A 99 10.72 8.78 -33.18
C ILE A 99 10.84 10.31 -33.23
N GLU A 100 9.82 11.01 -33.75
CA GLU A 100 9.81 12.47 -33.78
C GLU A 100 9.85 13.09 -32.37
N LYS A 101 9.02 12.61 -31.44
CA LYS A 101 9.00 13.11 -30.05
C LYS A 101 10.33 12.91 -29.33
N VAL A 102 11.00 11.77 -29.52
CA VAL A 102 12.26 11.46 -28.83
C VAL A 102 13.44 12.26 -29.37
N ASN A 103 13.34 12.80 -30.59
CA ASN A 103 14.41 13.59 -31.21
C ASN A 103 14.42 15.08 -30.79
N PHE A 104 13.42 15.54 -30.06
CA PHE A 104 13.34 16.91 -29.54
C PHE A 104 13.92 17.00 -28.11
#